data_AF-A0ABD6P6U4-F1
#
_entry.id   AF-A0ABD6P6U4-F1
#
_cell.length_a   1.000
_cell.length_b   1.000
_cell.length_c   1.000
_cell.angle_alpha   90.00
_cell.angle_beta   90.00
_cell.angle_gamma   90.00
#
_symmetry.space_group_name_H-M   'P 1'
#
loop_
_entity.id
_entity.type
_entity.pdbx_description
1 polymer ?
#
loop_
_entity_poly.entity_id
_entity_poly.type
_entity_poly.pdbx_seq_one_letter_code
_entity_poly.pdbx_strand_id
1 'polypeptide(L)'
;MTRSRRATRLDRSLDGAILDAALAGVAEHGYDRLTMDDIASRAGVGKAAIYRRWPAKEVVVAEAIAHWRRARGPAEAPDTGSLAGDIEELIAAVPDFNDAELNTIQVIIGVATAAMRNPVLAAALDDLVLSRPRHIVRSVLDHAVARGEIPPGRDLSLIPDVALGLNVLRMMTGRPIDRVFVRRVLEDVILPLAGA
;
A
#
# COMPACT_ATOMS: atom_id res chain seq x y z
N MET A 1 -11.14 3.93 -52.33
CA MET A 1 -11.42 4.92 -51.27
C MET A 1 -11.30 4.22 -49.93
N THR A 2 -10.10 4.22 -49.34
CA THR A 2 -9.78 3.38 -48.17
C THR A 2 -9.58 4.29 -46.96
N ARG A 3 -10.63 4.49 -46.14
CA ARG A 3 -10.50 5.24 -44.88
C ARG A 3 -10.20 4.24 -43.77
N SER A 4 -8.93 3.91 -43.63
CA SER A 4 -8.40 3.12 -42.50
C SER A 4 -8.72 3.85 -41.20
N ARG A 5 -9.61 3.25 -40.41
CA ARG A 5 -10.08 3.74 -39.11
C ARG A 5 -8.92 3.50 -38.13
N ARG A 6 -8.04 4.50 -38.01
CA ARG A 6 -6.90 4.52 -37.08
C ARG A 6 -7.45 4.25 -35.68
N ALA A 7 -7.26 3.02 -35.17
CA ALA A 7 -7.56 2.67 -33.80
C ALA A 7 -6.90 3.73 -32.92
N THR A 8 -7.72 4.52 -32.22
CA THR A 8 -7.26 5.57 -31.33
C THR A 8 -6.36 4.89 -30.31
N ARG A 9 -5.05 5.14 -30.40
CA ARG A 9 -4.06 4.62 -29.47
C ARG A 9 -4.56 4.99 -28.06
N LEU A 10 -4.73 4.00 -27.19
CA LEU A 10 -5.09 4.24 -25.80
C LEU A 10 -4.05 5.21 -25.23
N ASP A 11 -4.47 6.44 -24.96
CA ASP A 11 -3.61 7.44 -24.36
C ASP A 11 -3.39 7.06 -22.89
N ARG A 12 -2.26 6.44 -22.60
CA ARG A 12 -1.88 6.03 -21.24
C ARG A 12 -1.52 7.21 -20.35
N SER A 13 -1.33 8.42 -20.91
CA SER A 13 -1.06 9.62 -20.10
C SER A 13 -2.23 9.99 -19.18
N LEU A 14 -3.46 9.57 -19.54
CA LEU A 14 -4.67 9.79 -18.75
C LEU A 14 -4.87 8.74 -17.64
N ASP A 15 -4.10 7.65 -17.63
CA ASP A 15 -4.34 6.55 -16.70
C ASP A 15 -4.17 7.02 -15.24
N GLY A 16 -3.10 7.76 -14.93
CA GLY A 16 -2.87 8.32 -13.59
C GLY A 16 -4.02 9.21 -13.12
N ALA A 17 -4.48 10.14 -13.97
CA ALA A 17 -5.59 11.03 -13.63
C ALA A 17 -6.91 10.28 -13.34
N ILE A 18 -7.18 9.18 -14.05
CA ILE A 18 -8.36 8.34 -13.79
C ILE A 18 -8.23 7.61 -12.46
N LEU A 19 -7.03 7.10 -12.15
CA LEU A 19 -6.77 6.39 -10.90
C LEU A 19 -6.83 7.32 -9.69
N ASP A 20 -6.27 8.53 -9.79
CA ASP A 20 -6.38 9.56 -8.76
C ASP A 20 -7.84 9.98 -8.54
N ALA A 21 -8.61 10.16 -9.63
CA ALA A 21 -10.04 10.44 -9.57
C ALA A 21 -10.83 9.32 -8.88
N ALA A 22 -10.43 8.06 -9.06
CA ALA A 22 -11.05 6.92 -8.37
C ALA A 22 -10.80 6.98 -6.86
N LEU A 23 -9.56 7.20 -6.41
CA LEU A 23 -9.25 7.35 -4.97
C LEU A 23 -9.97 8.54 -4.36
N ALA A 24 -10.02 9.68 -5.05
CA ALA A 24 -10.77 10.86 -4.60
C ALA A 24 -12.27 10.56 -4.46
N GLY A 25 -12.85 9.79 -5.39
CA GLY A 25 -14.24 9.35 -5.31
C GLY A 25 -14.51 8.41 -4.12
N VAL A 26 -13.60 7.47 -3.84
CA VAL A 26 -13.68 6.63 -2.64
C VAL A 26 -13.56 7.48 -1.37
N ALA A 27 -12.67 8.48 -1.35
CA ALA A 27 -12.49 9.37 -0.21
C ALA A 27 -13.76 10.11 0.19
N GLU A 28 -14.49 10.59 -0.82
CA GLU A 28 -15.67 11.43 -0.60
C GLU A 28 -16.92 10.63 -0.24
N HIS A 29 -17.10 9.44 -0.83
CA HIS A 29 -18.36 8.70 -0.75
C HIS A 29 -18.25 7.30 -0.14
N GLY A 30 -17.03 6.81 0.06
CA GLY A 30 -16.74 5.42 0.33
C GLY A 30 -16.83 4.53 -0.92
N TYR A 31 -16.24 3.34 -0.84
CA TYR A 31 -16.18 2.40 -1.96
C TYR A 31 -17.57 1.96 -2.46
N ASP A 32 -18.51 1.73 -1.53
CA ASP A 32 -19.83 1.17 -1.87
C ASP A 32 -20.63 2.15 -2.75
N ARG A 33 -20.54 3.46 -2.49
CA ARG A 33 -21.27 4.49 -3.25
C ARG A 33 -20.54 4.97 -4.50
N LEU A 34 -19.23 4.70 -4.63
CA LEU A 34 -18.49 5.03 -5.84
C LEU A 34 -19.10 4.33 -7.06
N THR A 35 -19.28 5.07 -8.15
CA THR A 35 -19.68 4.53 -9.46
C THR A 35 -18.65 4.83 -10.54
N MET A 36 -18.70 4.07 -11.64
CA MET A 36 -17.87 4.34 -12.82
C MET A 36 -18.19 5.69 -13.48
N ASP A 37 -19.42 6.19 -13.30
CA ASP A 37 -19.82 7.51 -13.81
C ASP A 37 -19.19 8.63 -12.99
N ASP A 38 -19.10 8.47 -11.66
CA ASP A 38 -18.39 9.42 -10.80
C ASP A 38 -16.92 9.53 -11.19
N ILE A 39 -16.25 8.39 -11.43
CA ILE A 39 -14.84 8.37 -11.85
C ILE A 39 -14.68 9.07 -13.21
N ALA A 40 -15.54 8.77 -14.17
CA ALA A 40 -15.53 9.38 -15.50
C ALA A 40 -15.71 10.91 -15.43
N SER A 41 -16.69 11.36 -14.64
CA SER A 41 -16.97 12.78 -14.44
C SER A 41 -15.79 13.50 -13.79
N ARG A 42 -15.17 12.90 -12.76
CA ARG A 42 -14.02 13.48 -12.05
C ARG A 42 -12.76 13.55 -12.91
N ALA A 43 -12.51 12.51 -13.69
CA ALA A 43 -11.33 12.44 -14.56
C ALA A 43 -11.51 13.23 -15.88
N GLY A 44 -12.70 13.76 -16.16
CA GLY A 44 -12.99 14.47 -17.41
C GLY A 44 -12.92 13.57 -18.65
N VAL A 45 -13.18 12.27 -18.51
CA VAL A 45 -13.10 11.28 -19.60
C VAL A 45 -14.44 10.60 -19.85
N GLY A 46 -14.66 10.12 -21.07
CA GLY A 46 -15.85 9.33 -21.37
C GLY A 46 -15.83 7.96 -20.69
N LYS A 47 -16.98 7.53 -20.16
CA LYS A 47 -17.20 6.22 -19.51
C LYS A 47 -16.60 5.04 -20.30
N ALA A 48 -16.82 5.00 -21.62
CA ALA A 48 -16.28 3.95 -22.49
C ALA A 48 -14.74 3.88 -22.52
N ALA A 49 -14.05 4.99 -22.21
CA ALA A 49 -12.59 5.01 -22.12
C ALA A 49 -12.08 4.30 -20.84
N ILE A 50 -12.83 4.40 -19.74
CA ILE A 50 -12.50 3.72 -18.48
C ILE A 50 -12.79 2.22 -18.63
N TYR A 51 -13.97 1.82 -19.11
CA TYR A 51 -14.34 0.41 -19.26
C TYR A 51 -13.41 -0.40 -20.18
N ARG A 52 -12.79 0.23 -21.19
CA ARG A 52 -11.78 -0.45 -22.02
C ARG A 52 -10.50 -0.82 -21.27
N ARG A 53 -10.15 -0.08 -20.22
CA ARG A 53 -8.94 -0.28 -19.42
C ARG A 53 -9.24 -1.13 -18.19
N TRP A 54 -10.34 -0.79 -17.53
CA TRP A 54 -10.77 -1.40 -16.29
C TRP A 54 -12.26 -1.77 -16.43
N PRO A 55 -12.57 -3.06 -16.62
CA PRO A 55 -13.92 -3.50 -16.96
C PRO A 55 -14.91 -3.38 -15.79
N ALA A 56 -14.43 -3.19 -14.55
CA ALA A 56 -15.25 -3.08 -13.37
C ALA A 56 -14.65 -2.12 -12.33
N LYS A 57 -15.50 -1.65 -11.40
CA LYS A 57 -15.15 -0.66 -10.37
C LYS A 57 -13.99 -1.15 -9.50
N GLU A 58 -14.07 -2.39 -9.03
CA GLU A 58 -13.05 -3.05 -8.23
C GLU A 58 -11.69 -3.09 -8.92
N VAL A 59 -11.66 -3.23 -10.25
CA VAL A 59 -10.41 -3.26 -11.01
C VAL A 59 -9.79 -1.86 -11.09
N VAL A 60 -10.59 -0.81 -11.30
CA VAL A 60 -10.09 0.59 -11.27
C VAL A 60 -9.53 0.91 -9.88
N VAL A 61 -10.28 0.59 -8.83
CA VAL A 61 -9.89 0.90 -7.45
C VAL A 61 -8.65 0.12 -7.04
N ALA A 62 -8.55 -1.17 -7.39
CA ALA A 62 -7.35 -1.98 -7.18
C ALA A 62 -6.11 -1.36 -7.86
N GLU A 63 -6.24 -0.99 -9.14
CA GLU A 63 -5.14 -0.35 -9.87
C GLU A 63 -4.79 1.03 -9.29
N ALA A 64 -5.77 1.75 -8.72
CA ALA A 64 -5.54 3.05 -8.12
C ALA A 64 -4.73 2.94 -6.81
N ILE A 65 -5.04 1.93 -5.98
CA ILE A 65 -4.23 1.58 -4.81
C ILE A 65 -2.79 1.22 -5.25
N ALA A 66 -2.66 0.43 -6.32
CA ALA A 66 -1.36 0.07 -6.89
C ALA A 66 -0.57 1.27 -7.39
N HIS A 67 -1.25 2.21 -8.05
CA HIS A 67 -0.67 3.44 -8.56
C HIS A 67 -0.15 4.33 -7.41
N TRP A 68 -1.00 4.56 -6.40
CA TRP A 68 -0.63 5.31 -5.20
C TRP A 68 0.56 4.69 -4.46
N ARG A 69 0.63 3.35 -4.40
CA ARG A 69 1.78 2.66 -3.80
C ARG A 69 3.05 2.82 -4.63
N ARG A 70 2.98 2.65 -5.96
CA ARG A 70 4.13 2.79 -6.86
C ARG A 70 4.73 4.20 -6.83
N ALA A 71 3.91 5.22 -6.67
CA ALA A 71 4.37 6.61 -6.57
C ALA A 71 5.28 6.88 -5.35
N ARG A 72 5.24 6.03 -4.32
CA ARG A 72 6.13 6.10 -3.14
C ARG A 72 7.51 5.47 -3.36
N GLY A 73 7.78 5.01 -4.58
CA GLY A 73 9.08 4.47 -4.97
C GLY A 73 9.33 3.06 -4.41
N PRO A 74 10.49 2.49 -4.75
CA PRO A 74 10.91 1.26 -4.15
C PRO A 74 11.32 1.49 -2.69
N ALA A 75 10.84 0.63 -1.80
CA ALA A 75 11.40 0.50 -0.46
C ALA A 75 12.18 -0.82 -0.45
N GLU A 76 13.50 -0.70 -0.35
CA GLU A 76 14.43 -1.82 -0.16
C GLU A 76 14.67 -2.01 1.34
N ALA A 77 15.06 -3.21 1.72
CA ALA A 77 15.44 -3.47 3.11
C ALA A 77 16.80 -2.86 3.40
N PRO A 78 16.96 -2.13 4.53
CA PRO A 78 18.27 -1.72 5.01
C PRO A 78 19.23 -2.91 5.18
N ASP A 79 20.50 -2.69 4.89
CA ASP A 79 21.60 -3.61 5.18
C ASP A 79 22.86 -2.82 5.55
N THR A 80 22.79 -2.17 6.70
CA THR A 80 23.84 -1.36 7.31
C THR A 80 24.99 -2.19 7.89
N GLY A 81 24.84 -3.52 7.92
CA GLY A 81 25.78 -4.45 8.54
C GLY A 81 25.52 -4.75 10.02
N SER A 82 24.43 -4.21 10.62
CA SER A 82 23.97 -4.57 11.96
C SER A 82 22.45 -4.44 12.09
N LEU A 83 21.83 -5.28 12.90
CA LEU A 83 20.39 -5.23 13.15
C LEU A 83 19.98 -3.88 13.74
N ALA A 84 20.76 -3.34 14.67
CA ALA A 84 20.51 -2.02 15.25
C ALA A 84 20.51 -0.91 14.20
N GLY A 85 21.49 -0.92 13.28
CA GLY A 85 21.55 0.05 12.18
C GLY A 85 20.39 -0.10 11.21
N ASP A 86 20.01 -1.35 10.89
CA ASP A 86 18.88 -1.64 9.99
C ASP A 86 17.55 -1.13 10.59
N ILE A 87 17.35 -1.31 11.91
CA ILE A 87 16.19 -0.78 12.63
C ILE A 87 16.15 0.75 12.61
N GLU A 88 17.29 1.43 12.82
CA GLU A 88 17.33 2.90 12.76
C GLU A 88 17.03 3.43 11.36
N GLU A 89 17.49 2.76 10.29
CA GLU A 89 17.12 3.14 8.92
C GLU A 89 15.62 2.90 8.65
N LEU A 90 15.03 1.82 9.16
CA LEU A 90 13.57 1.60 9.07
C LEU A 90 12.79 2.71 9.78
N ILE A 91 13.24 3.16 10.95
CA ILE A 91 12.61 4.27 11.69
C ILE A 91 12.79 5.59 10.94
N ALA A 92 13.97 5.85 10.39
CA ALA A 92 14.26 7.07 9.65
C ALA A 92 13.48 7.16 8.33
N ALA A 93 13.16 6.02 7.72
CA ALA A 93 12.38 5.90 6.50
C ALA A 93 10.87 6.11 6.71
N VAL A 94 10.39 6.20 7.96
CA VAL A 94 8.97 6.53 8.23
C VAL A 94 8.71 7.96 7.76
N PRO A 95 7.83 8.15 6.76
CA PRO A 95 7.54 9.48 6.23
C PRO A 95 6.71 10.27 7.26
N ASP A 96 6.92 11.57 7.28
CA ASP A 96 6.05 12.50 7.99
C ASP A 96 4.78 12.69 7.18
N PHE A 97 3.81 11.78 7.38
CA PHE A 97 2.56 11.81 6.63
C PHE A 97 1.82 13.13 6.83
N ASN A 98 1.52 13.82 5.74
CA ASN A 98 0.63 14.98 5.78
C ASN A 98 -0.86 14.55 5.80
N ASP A 99 -1.76 15.50 6.03
CA ASP A 99 -3.20 15.24 6.10
C ASP A 99 -3.77 14.57 4.84
N ALA A 100 -3.25 14.90 3.65
CA ALA A 100 -3.71 14.30 2.40
C ALA A 100 -3.29 12.82 2.28
N GLU A 101 -2.10 12.48 2.77
CA GLU A 101 -1.62 11.10 2.81
C GLU A 101 -2.36 10.27 3.85
N LEU A 102 -2.59 10.82 5.05
CA LEU A 102 -3.39 10.19 6.08
C LEU A 102 -4.82 9.94 5.60
N ASN A 103 -5.43 10.92 4.92
CA ASN A 103 -6.72 10.75 4.30
C ASN A 103 -6.68 9.59 3.30
N THR A 104 -5.70 9.56 2.39
CA THR A 104 -5.60 8.47 1.41
C THR A 104 -5.41 7.10 2.06
N ILE A 105 -4.66 7.00 3.16
CA ILE A 105 -4.55 5.75 3.94
C ILE A 105 -5.92 5.33 4.51
N GLN A 106 -6.70 6.28 5.04
CA GLN A 106 -8.06 6.00 5.50
C GLN A 106 -8.97 5.55 4.35
N VAL A 107 -8.84 6.13 3.15
CA VAL A 107 -9.53 5.67 1.94
C VAL A 107 -9.23 4.20 1.67
N ILE A 108 -7.95 3.82 1.66
CA ILE A 108 -7.49 2.45 1.39
C ILE A 108 -8.03 1.48 2.44
N ILE A 109 -8.02 1.86 3.72
CA ILE A 109 -8.61 1.05 4.80
C ILE A 109 -10.13 0.94 4.65
N GLY A 110 -10.81 1.99 4.20
CA GLY A 110 -12.23 1.95 3.89
C GLY A 110 -12.57 0.89 2.83
N VAL A 111 -11.67 0.67 1.87
CA VAL A 111 -11.78 -0.40 0.86
C VAL A 111 -11.61 -1.81 1.47
N ALA A 112 -10.93 -1.95 2.60
CA ALA A 112 -10.67 -3.26 3.24
C ALA A 112 -11.96 -4.01 3.59
N THR A 113 -13.02 -3.30 3.99
CA THR A 113 -14.33 -3.90 4.26
C THR A 113 -14.95 -4.54 3.01
N ALA A 114 -14.80 -3.90 1.85
CA ALA A 114 -15.24 -4.44 0.57
C ALA A 114 -14.33 -5.60 0.10
N ALA A 115 -13.04 -5.52 0.40
CA ALA A 115 -12.07 -6.56 0.07
C ALA A 115 -12.38 -7.91 0.75
N MET A 116 -12.97 -7.90 1.96
CA MET A 116 -13.41 -9.13 2.64
C MET A 116 -14.36 -10.00 1.81
N ARG A 117 -15.07 -9.40 0.84
CA ARG A 117 -16.02 -10.08 -0.06
C ARG A 117 -15.66 -9.97 -1.54
N ASN A 118 -14.51 -9.37 -1.87
CA ASN A 118 -14.09 -9.15 -3.25
C ASN A 118 -12.61 -9.55 -3.44
N PRO A 119 -12.31 -10.65 -4.15
CA PRO A 119 -10.95 -11.17 -4.29
C PRO A 119 -10.02 -10.22 -5.07
N VAL A 120 -10.54 -9.39 -5.96
CA VAL A 120 -9.73 -8.41 -6.72
C VAL A 120 -9.19 -7.34 -5.78
N LEU A 121 -10.04 -6.81 -4.92
CA LEU A 121 -9.64 -5.82 -3.91
C LEU A 121 -8.75 -6.45 -2.83
N ALA A 122 -9.04 -7.69 -2.42
CA ALA A 122 -8.22 -8.41 -1.46
C ALA A 122 -6.79 -8.60 -1.97
N ALA A 123 -6.63 -9.02 -3.23
CA ALA A 123 -5.32 -9.17 -3.85
C ALA A 123 -4.57 -7.83 -3.95
N ALA A 124 -5.27 -6.74 -4.29
CA ALA A 124 -4.65 -5.42 -4.36
C ALA A 124 -4.16 -4.91 -3.00
N LEU A 125 -4.93 -5.15 -1.93
CA LEU A 125 -4.51 -4.79 -0.58
C LEU A 125 -3.35 -5.68 -0.10
N ASP A 126 -3.43 -6.99 -0.33
CA ASP A 126 -2.37 -7.91 0.08
C ASP A 126 -1.06 -7.59 -0.62
N ASP A 127 -1.04 -7.46 -1.95
CA ASP A 127 0.19 -7.27 -2.71
C ASP A 127 0.83 -5.89 -2.48
N LEU A 128 0.04 -4.84 -2.30
CA LEU A 128 0.57 -3.48 -2.35
C LEU A 128 0.58 -2.78 -1.00
N VAL A 129 -0.25 -3.21 -0.06
CA VAL A 129 -0.30 -2.63 1.29
C VAL A 129 0.42 -3.52 2.28
N LEU A 130 0.34 -4.85 2.14
CA LEU A 130 0.79 -5.79 3.17
C LEU A 130 2.08 -6.56 2.81
N SER A 131 2.18 -7.16 1.63
CA SER A 131 3.29 -8.04 1.25
C SER A 131 4.63 -7.29 1.24
N ARG A 132 4.66 -6.09 0.66
CA ARG A 132 5.91 -5.34 0.52
C ARG A 132 6.52 -4.91 1.86
N PRO A 133 5.80 -4.27 2.80
CA PRO A 133 6.32 -4.05 4.14
C PRO A 133 6.71 -5.35 4.87
N ARG A 134 5.94 -6.45 4.68
CA ARG A 134 6.32 -7.75 5.25
C ARG A 134 7.69 -8.21 4.77
N HIS A 135 7.93 -8.11 3.45
CA HIS A 135 9.20 -8.50 2.83
C HIS A 135 10.36 -7.66 3.35
N ILE A 136 10.18 -6.36 3.56
CA ILE A 136 11.23 -5.48 4.10
C ILE A 136 11.63 -5.91 5.51
N VAL A 137 10.65 -6.02 6.41
CA VAL A 137 10.91 -6.46 7.79
C VAL A 137 11.51 -7.87 7.81
N ARG A 138 10.98 -8.78 6.98
CA ARG A 138 11.51 -10.14 6.86
C ARG A 138 12.96 -10.16 6.40
N SER A 139 13.33 -9.35 5.41
CA SER A 139 14.70 -9.30 4.88
C SER A 139 15.69 -8.79 5.92
N VAL A 140 15.33 -7.75 6.69
CA VAL A 140 16.16 -7.26 7.81
C VAL A 140 16.39 -8.36 8.85
N LEU A 141 15.34 -9.10 9.21
CA LEU A 141 15.44 -10.22 10.15
C LEU A 141 16.32 -11.36 9.59
N ASP A 142 16.17 -11.70 8.32
CA ASP A 142 16.97 -12.72 7.66
C ASP A 142 18.46 -12.33 7.58
N HIS A 143 18.76 -11.06 7.30
CA HIS A 143 20.14 -10.54 7.33
C HIS A 143 20.73 -10.64 8.74
N ALA A 144 19.98 -10.27 9.78
CA ALA A 144 20.42 -10.39 11.16
C ALA A 144 20.66 -11.85 11.59
N VAL A 145 19.84 -12.81 11.13
CA VAL A 145 20.11 -14.25 11.32
C VAL A 145 21.39 -14.66 10.60
N ALA A 146 21.59 -14.23 9.35
CA ALA A 146 22.80 -14.55 8.59
C ALA A 146 24.09 -14.00 9.23
N ARG A 147 23.99 -12.85 9.91
CA ARG A 147 25.09 -12.24 10.69
C ARG A 147 25.26 -12.85 12.09
N GLY A 148 24.35 -13.72 12.52
CA GLY A 148 24.38 -14.35 13.85
C GLY A 148 23.91 -13.44 14.99
N GLU A 149 23.28 -12.31 14.68
CA GLU A 149 22.70 -11.38 15.66
C GLU A 149 21.38 -11.91 16.24
N ILE A 150 20.64 -12.69 15.44
CA ILE A 150 19.44 -13.42 15.89
C ILE A 150 19.76 -14.93 15.93
N PRO A 151 19.47 -15.63 17.04
CA PRO A 151 19.70 -17.07 17.13
C PRO A 151 18.96 -17.86 16.03
N PRO A 152 19.62 -18.81 15.36
CA PRO A 152 18.97 -19.63 14.35
C PRO A 152 17.90 -20.55 14.96
N GLY A 153 16.89 -20.91 14.16
CA GLY A 153 15.81 -21.82 14.58
C GLY A 153 14.62 -21.16 15.26
N ARG A 154 14.64 -19.83 15.46
CA ARG A 154 13.44 -19.08 15.82
C ARG A 154 12.49 -18.98 14.62
N ASP A 155 11.20 -19.14 14.88
CA ASP A 155 10.17 -18.83 13.89
C ASP A 155 9.91 -17.31 13.86
N LEU A 156 10.47 -16.66 12.84
CA LEU A 156 10.31 -15.23 12.59
C LEU A 156 9.16 -14.92 11.61
N SER A 157 8.38 -15.93 11.19
CA SER A 157 7.36 -15.79 10.14
C SER A 157 6.23 -14.84 10.53
N LEU A 158 5.86 -14.78 11.81
CA LEU A 158 4.77 -13.94 12.32
C LEU A 158 5.20 -12.50 12.65
N ILE A 159 6.50 -12.23 12.77
CA ILE A 159 7.00 -10.92 13.21
C ILE A 159 6.55 -9.79 12.27
N PRO A 160 6.65 -9.91 10.94
CA PRO A 160 6.18 -8.86 10.05
C PRO A 160 4.66 -8.60 10.16
N ASP A 161 3.87 -9.64 10.42
CA ASP A 161 2.43 -9.52 10.63
C ASP A 161 2.07 -8.82 11.93
N VAL A 162 2.84 -9.05 13.01
CA VAL A 162 2.67 -8.31 14.28
C VAL A 162 2.91 -6.82 14.08
N ALA A 163 4.01 -6.44 13.43
CA ALA A 163 4.32 -5.04 13.14
C ALA A 163 3.21 -4.38 12.29
N LEU A 164 2.77 -5.05 11.23
CA LEU A 164 1.71 -4.54 10.37
C LEU A 164 0.35 -4.47 11.06
N GLY A 165 -0.02 -5.47 11.86
CA GLY A 165 -1.27 -5.47 12.61
C GLY A 165 -1.39 -4.27 13.55
N LEU A 166 -0.30 -3.92 14.23
CA LEU A 166 -0.23 -2.73 15.09
C LEU A 166 -0.39 -1.42 14.30
N ASN A 167 0.24 -1.33 13.11
CA ASN A 167 0.08 -0.18 12.21
C ASN A 167 -1.37 -0.05 11.72
N VAL A 168 -1.97 -1.14 11.22
CA VAL A 168 -3.36 -1.15 10.75
C VAL A 168 -4.31 -0.72 11.88
N LEU A 169 -4.11 -1.23 13.10
CA LEU A 169 -4.92 -0.83 14.26
C LEU A 169 -4.80 0.66 14.57
N ARG A 170 -3.59 1.24 14.50
CA ARG A 170 -3.39 2.70 14.65
C ARG A 170 -4.19 3.47 13.60
N MET A 171 -4.03 3.11 12.33
CA MET A 171 -4.70 3.78 11.23
C MET A 171 -6.24 3.70 11.35
N MET A 172 -6.78 2.52 11.70
CA MET A 172 -8.22 2.33 11.93
C MET A 172 -8.76 3.23 13.05
N THR A 173 -7.95 3.49 14.08
CA THR A 173 -8.30 4.37 15.19
C THR A 173 -7.96 5.85 14.96
N GLY A 174 -7.55 6.23 13.74
CA GLY A 174 -7.19 7.61 13.39
C GLY A 174 -5.95 8.13 14.14
N ARG A 175 -5.12 7.24 14.68
CA ARG A 175 -3.89 7.60 15.38
C ARG A 175 -2.72 7.62 14.39
N PRO A 176 -1.78 8.57 14.52
CA PRO A 176 -0.63 8.64 13.62
C PRO A 176 0.27 7.41 13.76
N ILE A 177 0.91 7.04 12.65
CA ILE A 177 2.07 6.16 12.60
C ILE A 177 3.27 7.06 12.37
N ASP A 178 3.81 7.57 13.46
CA ASP A 178 5.00 8.41 13.46
C ASP A 178 6.24 7.59 13.82
N ARG A 179 7.42 8.22 13.69
CA ARG A 179 8.71 7.63 14.06
C ARG A 179 8.74 7.14 15.51
N VAL A 180 8.08 7.87 16.43
CA VAL A 180 8.02 7.53 17.85
C VAL A 180 7.28 6.20 18.06
N PHE A 181 6.14 6.04 17.41
CA PHE A 181 5.36 4.82 17.46
C PHE A 181 6.10 3.65 16.79
N VAL A 182 6.64 3.84 15.59
CA VAL A 182 7.37 2.79 14.87
C VAL A 182 8.61 2.35 15.65
N ARG A 183 9.36 3.29 16.24
CA ARG A 183 10.48 2.97 17.13
C ARG A 183 10.06 2.06 18.27
N ARG A 184 8.99 2.41 18.99
CA ARG A 184 8.48 1.57 20.09
C ARG A 184 8.00 0.20 19.62
N VAL A 185 7.37 0.10 18.45
CA VAL A 185 6.99 -1.20 17.88
C VAL A 185 8.25 -2.04 17.61
N LEU A 186 9.26 -1.46 16.97
CA LEU A 186 10.47 -2.19 16.62
C LEU A 186 11.29 -2.58 17.86
N GLU A 187 11.55 -1.63 18.76
CA GLU A 187 12.40 -1.81 19.95
C GLU A 187 11.70 -2.57 21.08
N ASP A 188 10.46 -2.21 21.43
CA ASP A 188 9.80 -2.77 22.63
C ASP A 188 9.06 -4.09 22.33
N VAL A 189 8.79 -4.39 21.05
CA VAL A 189 7.98 -5.57 20.65
C VAL A 189 8.74 -6.48 19.72
N ILE A 190 9.22 -5.96 18.58
CA ILE A 190 9.77 -6.80 17.51
C ILE A 190 11.14 -7.38 17.87
N LEU A 191 12.07 -6.57 18.37
CA LEU A 191 13.40 -7.04 18.79
C LEU A 191 13.31 -8.11 19.91
N PRO A 192 12.55 -7.91 21.00
CA PRO A 192 12.33 -8.95 22.01
C PRO A 192 11.73 -10.26 21.46
N LEU A 193 10.81 -10.18 20.49
CA LEU A 193 10.22 -11.38 19.84
C LEU A 193 11.25 -12.13 18.98
N ALA A 194 12.12 -11.40 18.28
CA ALA A 194 13.29 -11.97 17.61
C ALA A 194 14.35 -12.47 18.60
N GLY A 195 14.26 -12.02 19.85
CA GLY A 195 15.22 -12.21 20.95
C GLY A 195 16.61 -11.72 20.63
N ALA A 196 16.62 -10.53 20.03
CA ALA A 196 17.73 -9.60 20.03
C ALA A 196 17.44 -8.51 21.08
#